data_AF-A0A4V1QQJ5-F1
#
_entry.id   AF-A0A4V1QQJ5-F1
#
_cell.length_a   1.000
_cell.length_b   1.000
_cell.length_c   1.000
_cell.angle_alpha   90.00
_cell.angle_beta   90.00
_cell.angle_gamma   90.00
#
_symmetry.space_group_name_H-M   'P 1'
#
loop_
_entity.id
_entity.type
_entity.pdbx_description
1 polymer ?
#
loop_
_entity_poly.entity_id
_entity_poly.type
_entity_poly.pdbx_seq_one_letter_code
_entity_poly.pdbx_strand_id
1 'polypeptide(L)'
;MPLIAAGATLGTGLSAAWLFNARKADNAAPLAAFMKVSQALTGKTALDREAGIRIFGALQASVPNFPLRIQQLAAAMDAGQADFPLAAADSAALPADPRQALASIILRGWYLGVVDGAAVIDRQALMHAAVAGVLPVRGYCGGAPGFWAENPAERQA
;
A
#
# COMPACT_ATOMS: atom_id res chain seq x y z
N MET A 1 -40.45 -38.07 -52.30
CA MET A 1 -40.86 -37.33 -51.07
C MET A 1 -40.48 -38.21 -49.88
N PRO A 2 -39.93 -37.76 -48.73
CA PRO A 2 -39.19 -36.55 -48.30
C PRO A 2 -37.70 -36.87 -47.95
N LEU A 3 -36.73 -35.94 -48.05
CA LEU A 3 -36.24 -34.87 -47.15
C LEU A 3 -35.14 -35.30 -46.13
N ILE A 4 -33.94 -34.75 -46.30
CA ILE A 4 -32.78 -34.80 -45.39
C ILE A 4 -32.91 -33.64 -44.38
N ALA A 5 -32.59 -33.87 -43.10
CA ALA A 5 -32.41 -32.81 -42.11
C ALA A 5 -31.05 -32.94 -41.41
N ALA A 6 -30.22 -31.91 -41.56
CA ALA A 6 -28.93 -31.73 -40.92
C ALA A 6 -29.10 -30.92 -39.62
N GLY A 7 -28.53 -31.41 -38.51
CA GLY A 7 -28.51 -30.72 -37.22
C GLY A 7 -27.18 -30.00 -37.01
N ALA A 8 -27.22 -28.69 -36.75
CA ALA A 8 -26.09 -27.89 -36.31
C ALA A 8 -26.39 -27.31 -34.92
N THR A 9 -25.60 -27.69 -33.92
CA THR A 9 -25.65 -27.09 -32.57
C THR A 9 -24.49 -26.11 -32.41
N LEU A 10 -24.83 -24.83 -32.20
CA LEU A 10 -23.88 -23.75 -31.91
C LEU A 10 -23.40 -23.87 -30.45
N GLY A 11 -22.08 -23.92 -30.25
CA GLY A 11 -21.44 -23.89 -28.94
C GLY A 11 -21.41 -22.48 -28.36
N THR A 12 -21.87 -22.31 -27.13
CA THR A 12 -21.75 -21.09 -26.34
C THR A 12 -20.40 -21.04 -25.63
N GLY A 13 -19.47 -20.23 -26.15
CA GLY A 13 -18.23 -19.87 -25.45
C GLY A 13 -18.53 -18.82 -24.38
N LEU A 14 -18.41 -19.17 -23.11
CA LEU A 14 -18.51 -18.21 -22.00
C LEU A 14 -17.20 -17.41 -21.91
N SER A 15 -17.25 -16.16 -22.37
CA SER A 15 -16.15 -15.19 -22.29
C SER A 15 -15.86 -14.79 -20.83
N ALA A 16 -14.87 -15.43 -20.20
CA ALA A 16 -14.39 -15.16 -18.84
C ALA A 16 -13.70 -13.78 -18.65
N ALA A 17 -13.56 -12.98 -19.70
CA ALA A 17 -12.77 -11.74 -19.67
C ALA A 17 -13.42 -10.60 -18.86
N TRP A 18 -14.75 -10.59 -18.68
CA TRP A 18 -15.46 -9.49 -18.00
C TRP A 18 -15.36 -9.53 -16.48
N LEU A 19 -15.17 -10.71 -15.89
CA LEU A 19 -15.08 -10.87 -14.43
C LEU A 19 -13.76 -10.32 -13.85
N PHE A 20 -12.69 -10.25 -14.65
CA PHE A 20 -11.40 -9.72 -14.19
C PHE A 20 -11.34 -8.18 -14.24
N ASN A 21 -12.08 -7.53 -15.14
CA ASN A 21 -12.05 -6.07 -15.29
C ASN A 21 -12.92 -5.33 -14.25
N ALA A 22 -14.02 -5.93 -13.80
CA ALA A 22 -14.88 -5.32 -12.78
C ALA A 22 -14.12 -5.04 -11.46
N ARG A 23 -13.31 -6.00 -10.99
CA ARG A 23 -12.48 -5.84 -9.78
C ARG A 23 -11.43 -4.73 -9.86
N LYS A 24 -10.92 -4.41 -11.05
CA LYS A 24 -9.94 -3.32 -11.23
C LYS A 24 -10.61 -1.95 -11.15
N ALA A 25 -11.81 -1.79 -11.70
CA ALA A 25 -12.56 -0.55 -11.65
C ALA A 25 -13.04 -0.23 -10.22
N ASP A 26 -13.50 -1.23 -9.47
CA ASP A 26 -14.03 -1.06 -8.11
C ASP A 26 -13.01 -0.48 -7.12
N ASN A 27 -11.71 -0.75 -7.34
CA ASN A 27 -10.64 -0.32 -6.42
C ASN A 27 -9.97 1.01 -6.82
N ALA A 28 -10.33 1.64 -7.93
CA ALA A 28 -9.65 2.84 -8.40
C ALA A 28 -9.80 4.03 -7.44
N ALA A 29 -11.03 4.33 -6.99
CA ALA A 29 -11.28 5.42 -6.06
C ALA A 29 -10.72 5.16 -4.65
N PRO A 30 -10.89 3.95 -4.05
CA PRO A 30 -10.24 3.61 -2.78
C PRO A 30 -8.71 3.68 -2.82
N LEU A 31 -8.08 3.23 -3.92
CA LEU A 31 -6.63 3.33 -4.09
C LEU A 31 -6.17 4.80 -4.18
N ALA A 32 -6.92 5.65 -4.89
CA ALA A 32 -6.61 7.07 -4.94
C ALA A 32 -6.70 7.74 -3.56
N ALA A 33 -7.75 7.42 -2.78
CA ALA A 33 -7.88 7.87 -1.39
C ALA A 33 -6.72 7.38 -0.52
N PHE A 34 -6.32 6.10 -0.67
CA PHE A 34 -5.18 5.54 0.03
C PHE A 34 -3.87 6.28 -0.27
N MET A 35 -3.59 6.57 -1.54
CA MET A 35 -2.36 7.30 -1.90
C MET A 35 -2.36 8.73 -1.33
N LYS A 36 -3.51 9.42 -1.38
CA LYS A 36 -3.66 10.76 -0.81
C LYS A 36 -3.42 10.78 0.70
N VAL A 37 -4.07 9.86 1.43
CA VAL A 37 -3.89 9.72 2.88
C VAL A 37 -2.43 9.37 3.21
N SER A 38 -1.83 8.46 2.44
CA SER A 38 -0.45 8.04 2.64
C SER A 38 0.55 9.20 2.49
N GLN A 39 0.37 10.06 1.48
CA GLN A 39 1.21 11.24 1.29
C GLN A 39 1.10 12.20 2.47
N ALA A 40 -0.13 12.46 2.92
CA ALA A 40 -0.37 13.33 4.07
C ALA A 40 0.22 12.78 5.38
N LEU A 41 0.05 11.48 5.66
CA LEU A 41 0.59 10.84 6.87
C LEU A 41 2.13 10.76 6.88
N THR A 42 2.75 10.54 5.72
CA THR A 42 4.21 10.39 5.61
C THR A 42 4.94 11.71 5.40
N GLY A 43 4.23 12.80 5.10
CA GLY A 43 4.80 14.08 4.68
C GLY A 43 5.54 14.02 3.35
N LYS A 44 5.37 12.96 2.55
CA LYS A 44 6.04 12.78 1.25
C LYS A 44 5.15 13.29 0.12
N THR A 45 5.70 14.15 -0.73
CA THR A 45 5.01 14.70 -1.91
C THR A 45 4.86 13.67 -3.03
N ALA A 46 5.75 12.68 -3.10
CA ALA A 46 5.70 11.57 -4.05
C ALA A 46 5.96 10.24 -3.33
N LEU A 47 5.07 9.28 -3.58
CA LEU A 47 5.19 7.90 -3.10
C LEU A 47 5.19 6.95 -4.30
N ASP A 48 5.95 5.85 -4.19
CA ASP A 48 6.00 4.82 -5.24
C ASP A 48 4.62 4.18 -5.42
N ARG A 49 4.08 4.26 -6.64
CA ARG A 49 2.73 3.80 -6.93
C ARG A 49 2.59 2.27 -6.87
N GLU A 50 3.61 1.54 -7.29
CA GLU A 50 3.60 0.06 -7.28
C GLU A 50 3.68 -0.46 -5.85
N ALA A 51 4.52 0.15 -5.01
CA ALA A 51 4.55 -0.10 -3.57
C ALA A 51 3.17 0.20 -2.94
N GLY A 52 2.56 1.32 -3.32
CA GLY A 52 1.22 1.70 -2.86
C GLY A 52 0.14 0.67 -3.23
N ILE A 53 0.16 0.15 -4.47
CA ILE A 53 -0.76 -0.90 -4.91
C ILE A 53 -0.59 -2.18 -4.07
N ARG A 54 0.65 -2.58 -3.79
CA ARG A 54 0.93 -3.79 -2.99
C ARG A 54 0.47 -3.63 -1.55
N ILE A 55 0.80 -2.51 -0.90
CA ILE A 55 0.36 -2.22 0.47
C ILE A 55 -1.17 -2.13 0.53
N PHE A 56 -1.81 -1.43 -0.40
CA PHE A 56 -3.27 -1.35 -0.49
C PHE A 56 -3.92 -2.72 -0.62
N GLY A 57 -3.41 -3.58 -1.51
CA GLY A 57 -3.92 -4.94 -1.68
C GLY A 57 -3.77 -5.79 -0.42
N ALA A 58 -2.63 -5.71 0.27
CA ALA A 58 -2.40 -6.42 1.52
C ALA A 58 -3.33 -5.92 2.65
N LEU A 59 -3.55 -4.61 2.74
CA LEU A 59 -4.48 -4.03 3.71
C LEU A 59 -5.94 -4.39 3.39
N GLN A 60 -6.32 -4.43 2.12
CA GLN A 60 -7.65 -4.87 1.70
C GLN A 60 -7.91 -6.34 2.11
N ALA A 61 -6.89 -7.19 2.09
CA ALA A 61 -7.00 -8.58 2.49
C ALA A 61 -7.05 -8.79 4.02
N SER A 62 -6.39 -7.92 4.80
CA SER A 62 -6.21 -8.08 6.26
C SER A 62 -7.16 -7.22 7.11
N VAL A 63 -7.68 -6.12 6.56
CA VAL A 63 -8.48 -5.14 7.29
C VAL A 63 -9.93 -5.14 6.79
N PRO A 64 -10.92 -5.48 7.64
CA PRO A 64 -12.33 -5.45 7.26
C PRO A 64 -12.77 -4.07 6.74
N ASN A 65 -13.50 -4.08 5.63
CA ASN A 65 -14.06 -2.88 4.98
C ASN A 65 -13.01 -1.79 4.69
N PHE A 66 -11.74 -2.16 4.48
CA PHE A 66 -10.66 -1.21 4.25
C PHE A 66 -10.95 -0.16 3.16
N PRO A 67 -11.50 -0.51 1.97
CA PRO A 67 -11.80 0.48 0.94
C PRO A 67 -12.75 1.60 1.38
N LEU A 68 -13.75 1.27 2.19
CA LEU A 68 -14.68 2.26 2.74
C LEU A 68 -14.00 3.11 3.82
N ARG A 69 -13.28 2.45 4.73
CA ARG A 69 -12.61 3.12 5.85
C ARG A 69 -11.56 4.13 5.38
N ILE A 70 -10.81 3.82 4.31
CA ILE A 70 -9.80 4.73 3.78
C ILE A 70 -10.42 5.96 3.09
N GLN A 71 -11.57 5.80 2.44
CA GLN A 71 -12.31 6.93 1.87
C GLN A 71 -12.86 7.84 2.97
N GLN A 72 -13.42 7.27 4.04
CA GLN A 72 -13.87 8.03 5.21
C GLN A 72 -12.72 8.78 5.88
N LEU A 73 -11.55 8.13 5.99
CA LEU A 73 -10.35 8.76 6.54
C LEU A 73 -9.90 9.94 5.68
N ALA A 74 -9.85 9.77 4.35
CA ALA A 74 -9.51 10.84 3.41
C ALA A 74 -10.48 12.03 3.53
N ALA A 75 -11.79 11.77 3.60
CA ALA A 75 -12.79 12.82 3.76
C ALA A 75 -12.65 13.57 5.11
N ALA A 76 -12.34 12.84 6.20
CA ALA A 76 -12.09 13.47 7.50
C ALA A 76 -10.83 14.36 7.48
N MET A 77 -9.78 13.95 6.74
CA MET A 77 -8.59 14.78 6.52
C MET A 77 -8.90 16.05 5.74
N ASP A 78 -9.68 15.94 4.68
CA ASP A 78 -10.11 17.09 3.87
C ASP A 78 -10.97 18.09 4.67
N ALA A 79 -11.75 17.58 5.63
CA ALA A 79 -12.55 18.40 6.52
C ALA A 79 -11.77 19.02 7.69
N GLY A 80 -10.46 18.78 7.80
CA GLY A 80 -9.62 19.23 8.93
C GLY A 80 -9.95 18.53 10.26
N GLN A 81 -10.66 17.40 10.23
CA GLN A 81 -11.12 16.65 11.40
C GLN A 81 -10.17 15.51 11.79
N ALA A 82 -8.93 15.63 11.35
CA ALA A 82 -7.92 14.59 11.34
C ALA A 82 -6.70 15.03 12.15
N ASP A 83 -6.89 15.25 13.44
CA ASP A 83 -5.76 15.22 14.37
C ASP A 83 -5.37 13.75 14.56
N PHE A 84 -4.34 13.33 13.83
CA PHE A 84 -3.64 12.08 14.07
C PHE A 84 -2.36 12.38 14.83
N PRO A 85 -2.42 12.61 16.16
CA PRO A 85 -1.22 12.56 16.95
C PRO A 85 -0.62 11.18 16.70
N LEU A 86 0.58 11.16 16.11
CA LEU A 86 1.33 9.94 15.92
C LEU A 86 1.61 9.41 17.33
N ALA A 87 0.86 8.39 17.75
CA ALA A 87 1.22 7.62 18.93
C ALA A 87 2.67 7.17 18.75
N ALA A 88 3.44 7.18 19.83
CA ALA A 88 4.84 6.78 19.79
C ALA A 88 4.97 5.42 19.09
N ALA A 89 5.79 5.38 18.04
CA ALA A 89 5.92 4.25 17.13
C ALA A 89 6.51 2.99 17.80
N ASP A 90 6.93 3.13 19.06
CA ASP A 90 7.47 2.09 19.94
C ASP A 90 6.38 1.25 20.63
N SER A 91 5.12 1.70 20.63
CA SER A 91 4.01 0.91 21.15
C SER A 91 3.61 -0.20 20.18
N ALA A 92 3.75 -1.46 20.62
CA ALA A 92 3.26 -2.62 19.86
C ALA A 92 1.73 -2.55 19.68
N ALA A 93 1.02 -2.03 20.68
CA ALA A 93 -0.42 -1.85 20.67
C ALA A 93 -0.86 -0.77 19.67
N LEU A 94 -1.98 -1.01 18.99
CA LEU A 94 -2.62 0.03 18.18
C LEU A 94 -3.37 1.01 19.09
N PRO A 95 -3.49 2.29 18.68
CA PRO A 95 -4.36 3.25 19.34
C PRO A 95 -5.80 2.74 19.48
N ALA A 96 -6.49 3.16 20.55
CA ALA A 96 -7.90 2.83 20.76
C ALA A 96 -8.83 3.51 19.74
N ASP A 97 -8.48 4.71 19.27
CA ASP A 97 -9.23 5.40 18.22
C ASP A 97 -9.08 4.65 16.88
N PRO A 98 -10.19 4.21 16.24
CA PRO A 98 -10.13 3.42 15.02
C PRO A 98 -9.49 4.12 13.81
N ARG A 99 -9.51 5.46 13.76
CA ARG A 99 -8.88 6.24 12.69
C ARG A 99 -7.38 6.35 12.92
N GLN A 100 -6.95 6.57 14.17
CA GLN A 100 -5.54 6.54 14.54
C GLN A 100 -4.94 5.14 14.36
N ALA A 101 -5.67 4.08 14.70
CA ALA A 101 -5.27 2.70 14.43
C ALA A 101 -5.10 2.44 12.93
N LEU A 102 -6.03 2.93 12.11
CA LEU A 102 -5.95 2.82 10.64
C LEU A 102 -4.74 3.60 10.08
N ALA A 103 -4.52 4.83 10.53
CA ALA A 103 -3.34 5.61 10.15
C ALA A 103 -2.02 4.91 10.55
N SER A 104 -2.00 4.31 11.74
CA SER A 104 -0.83 3.58 12.26
C SER A 104 -0.49 2.36 11.41
N ILE A 105 -1.47 1.56 11.00
CA ILE A 105 -1.20 0.40 10.13
C ILE A 105 -0.79 0.80 8.71
N ILE A 106 -1.30 1.93 8.20
CA ILE A 106 -0.86 2.50 6.91
C ILE A 106 0.62 2.93 7.02
N LEU A 107 0.99 3.65 8.07
CA LEU A 107 2.37 4.07 8.32
C LEU A 107 3.32 2.88 8.50
N ARG A 108 2.91 1.84 9.24
CA ARG A 108 3.68 0.59 9.37
C ARG A 108 3.91 -0.06 8.01
N GLY A 109 2.89 -0.12 7.15
CA GLY A 109 3.01 -0.63 5.78
C GLY A 109 4.04 0.14 4.95
N TRP A 110 4.07 1.48 5.06
CA TRP A 110 5.02 2.30 4.32
C TRP A 110 6.44 2.28 4.88
N TYR A 111 6.60 2.45 6.20
CA TYR A 111 7.92 2.57 6.82
C TYR A 111 8.62 1.24 6.98
N LEU A 112 7.88 0.18 7.34
CA LEU A 112 8.46 -1.14 7.59
C LEU A 112 8.30 -2.09 6.41
N GLY A 113 7.38 -1.80 5.49
CA GLY A 113 7.08 -2.69 4.38
C GLY A 113 6.26 -3.93 4.76
N VAL A 114 5.66 -3.94 5.95
CA VAL A 114 4.97 -5.09 6.53
C VAL A 114 3.49 -4.80 6.75
N VAL A 115 2.63 -5.74 6.40
CA VAL A 115 1.18 -5.73 6.70
C VAL A 115 0.80 -7.09 7.28
N ASP A 116 0.12 -7.08 8.43
CA ASP A 116 -0.30 -8.30 9.14
C ASP A 116 0.85 -9.32 9.35
N GLY A 117 2.04 -8.82 9.69
CA GLY A 117 3.24 -9.63 9.89
C GLY A 117 3.92 -10.15 8.62
N ALA A 118 3.32 -9.96 7.44
CA ALA A 118 3.90 -10.35 6.16
C ALA A 118 4.65 -9.19 5.49
N ALA A 119 5.83 -9.47 4.94
CA ALA A 119 6.57 -8.52 4.11
C ALA A 119 5.86 -8.34 2.75
N VAL A 120 5.52 -7.09 2.42
CA VAL A 120 4.79 -6.70 1.20
C VAL A 120 5.69 -5.92 0.25
N ILE A 121 6.57 -5.09 0.81
CA ILE A 121 7.65 -4.39 0.14
C ILE A 121 8.91 -4.47 1.00
N ASP A 122 10.09 -4.38 0.38
CA ASP A 122 11.37 -4.45 1.09
C ASP A 122 12.17 -3.17 0.83
N ARG A 123 12.95 -3.12 -0.25
CA ARG A 123 13.76 -1.95 -0.62
C ARG A 123 12.98 -0.63 -0.68
N GLN A 124 11.71 -0.65 -1.05
CA GLN A 124 10.86 0.54 -1.14
C GLN A 124 10.35 1.05 0.22
N ALA A 125 10.58 0.33 1.32
CA ALA A 125 10.14 0.75 2.65
C ALA A 125 10.83 2.07 3.06
N LEU A 126 10.04 3.02 3.58
CA LEU A 126 10.50 4.39 3.81
C LEU A 126 11.58 4.50 4.91
N MET A 127 11.69 3.52 5.81
CA MET A 127 12.77 3.51 6.81
C MET A 127 14.16 3.47 6.16
N HIS A 128 14.29 2.84 4.98
CA HIS A 128 15.57 2.78 4.27
C HIS A 128 15.98 4.14 3.72
N ALA A 129 15.03 4.96 3.25
CA ALA A 129 15.31 6.31 2.75
C ALA A 129 15.82 7.24 3.86
N ALA A 130 15.35 7.05 5.10
CA ALA A 130 15.77 7.84 6.25
C ALA A 130 17.28 7.69 6.54
N VAL A 131 17.84 6.50 6.30
CA VAL A 131 19.25 6.16 6.56
C VAL A 131 20.09 5.96 5.28
N ALA A 132 19.50 6.25 4.11
CA ALA A 132 20.17 6.12 2.82
C ALA A 132 21.46 6.95 2.79
N GLY A 133 22.57 6.30 2.44
CA GLY A 133 23.91 6.91 2.44
C GLY A 133 24.77 6.54 3.65
N VAL A 134 24.17 6.01 4.72
CA VAL A 134 24.89 5.53 5.91
C VAL A 134 24.72 4.03 6.06
N LEU A 135 23.48 3.54 6.02
CA LEU A 135 23.16 2.14 6.20
C LEU A 135 22.64 1.53 4.89
N PRO A 136 23.26 0.45 4.38
CA PRO A 136 22.70 -0.28 3.26
C PRO A 136 21.44 -1.04 3.68
N VAL A 137 20.55 -1.23 2.73
CA VAL A 137 19.45 -2.20 2.88
C VAL A 137 20.07 -3.60 2.95
N ARG A 138 19.68 -4.41 3.95
CA ARG A 138 20.18 -5.78 4.08
C ARG A 138 19.87 -6.58 2.82
N GLY A 139 20.82 -7.42 2.40
CA GLY A 139 20.72 -8.17 1.14
C GLY A 139 21.16 -7.38 -0.10
N TYR A 140 21.55 -6.11 0.05
CA TYR A 140 22.11 -5.30 -1.04
C TYR A 140 23.48 -4.74 -0.68
N CYS A 141 24.38 -4.70 -1.66
CA CYS A 141 25.69 -4.06 -1.49
C CYS A 141 25.51 -2.56 -1.27
N GLY A 142 26.18 -2.02 -0.26
CA GLY A 142 26.26 -0.59 -0.01
C GLY A 142 27.62 -0.03 -0.39
N GLY A 143 27.62 1.19 -0.95
CA GLY A 143 28.83 2.00 -1.14
C GLY A 143 29.99 1.30 -1.85
N ALA A 144 31.17 1.90 -1.75
CA ALA A 144 32.42 1.24 -2.07
C ALA A 144 32.88 0.37 -0.88
N PRO A 145 33.68 -0.68 -1.09
CA PRO A 145 34.28 -1.43 0.01
C PRO A 145 34.98 -0.49 1.01
N GLY A 146 34.71 -0.67 2.30
CA GLY A 146 35.27 0.19 3.36
C GLY A 146 34.44 1.44 3.69
N PHE A 147 33.30 1.69 3.05
CA PHE A 147 32.45 2.87 3.33
C PHE A 147 32.05 3.01 4.82
N TRP A 148 32.03 1.90 5.56
CA TRP A 148 31.69 1.86 6.98
C TRP A 148 32.79 2.40 7.92
N ALA A 149 33.99 2.67 7.41
CA ALA A 149 35.10 3.17 8.22
C ALA A 149 35.02 4.69 8.45
N GLU A 150 34.29 5.41 7.61
CA GLU A 150 34.11 6.86 7.71
C GLU A 150 33.00 7.21 8.71
N ASN A 151 33.16 8.32 9.44
CA ASN A 151 32.11 8.81 10.32
C ASN A 151 30.95 9.36 9.47
N PRO A 152 29.70 8.90 9.66
CA PRO A 152 28.57 9.41 8.92
C PRO A 152 28.38 10.91 9.11
N ALA A 153 28.31 11.66 8.02
CA ALA A 153 27.90 13.07 8.09
C ALA A 153 26.40 13.17 8.38
N GLU A 154 26.02 14.08 9.28
CA GLU A 154 24.61 14.42 9.47
C GLU A 154 24.04 15.03 8.19
N ARG A 155 22.90 14.51 7.75
CA ARG A 155 22.19 15.05 6.59
C ARG A 155 21.53 16.37 7.02
N GLN A 156 21.95 17.49 6.44
CA GLN A 156 21.32 18.79 6.67
C GLN A 156 19.87 18.74 6.14
N ALA A 157 18.93 19.20 6.97
CA ALA A 157 17.48 19.15 6.71
C ALA A 157 17.02 20.18 5.69
#